data_AF-A0A9E1XP85-F1
#
_entry.id   AF-A0A9E1XP85-F1
#
_cell.length_a   1.000
_cell.length_b   1.000
_cell.length_c   1.000
_cell.angle_alpha   90.00
_cell.angle_beta   90.00
_cell.angle_gamma   90.00
#
_symmetry.space_group_name_H-M   'P 1'
#
loop_
_entity.id
_entity.type
_entity.pdbx_description
1 polymer ?
#
loop_
_entity_poly.entity_id
_entity_poly.type
_entity_poly.pdbx_seq_one_letter_code
_entity_poly.pdbx_strand_id
1 'polypeptide(L)'
;MNRCLPSIFCSLFLLSSLRGQEATVDIAQAVRDLGAATYQVRKQARASLEAVGWEAKAELEKAAKLPDPEVSDVARQLLAKILPGVTGSTSVAQRRLVEQYTKDETGDRARRLVWALLRERPFPHGLLLGLLEWEKDRSEQEVLIEMSRWSLPGLLARGHDRTYERFLGWAARLEVTSAIPQIAAYAYHRGKLAEMRQQVAASVSAKPSPFSRQLLAELHLLAGHEAEAVAVARKGDNWPLLEQMLVRTCEWAELAKELAARRKTPSDLERLQLAAVQRLAGQDKLAMVTLREVMAVDENGNGLGLAEAAGEAAAMAAGTDVLAWQGLGRRFVAGNG
;
A
#
# COMPACT_ATOMS: atom_id res chain seq x y z
N MET A 1 53.84 22.08 -24.37
CA MET A 1 52.55 22.79 -24.41
C MET A 1 51.75 22.29 -23.21
N ASN A 2 52.02 22.76 -21.98
CA ASN A 2 51.72 24.06 -21.38
C ASN A 2 50.22 24.40 -21.30
N ARG A 3 49.75 24.57 -20.04
CA ARG A 3 48.55 25.26 -19.50
C ARG A 3 47.30 24.36 -19.34
N CYS A 4 46.62 24.24 -18.19
CA CYS A 4 46.64 24.93 -16.90
C CYS A 4 46.18 23.99 -15.75
N LEU A 5 46.84 24.10 -14.60
CA LEU A 5 46.37 23.77 -13.24
C LEU A 5 45.57 25.00 -12.67
N PRO A 6 45.26 25.14 -11.36
CA PRO A 6 44.41 24.35 -10.44
C PRO A 6 43.51 25.27 -9.55
N SER A 7 42.87 24.69 -8.51
CA SER A 7 42.48 25.38 -7.25
C SER A 7 41.20 26.26 -7.35
N ILE A 8 40.24 26.25 -6.41
CA ILE A 8 40.30 26.81 -5.05
C ILE A 8 38.98 26.45 -4.33
N PHE A 9 39.13 25.91 -3.10
CA PHE A 9 38.32 26.13 -1.89
C PHE A 9 36.83 26.57 -2.01
N CYS A 10 35.93 25.85 -1.34
CA CYS A 10 35.22 26.44 -0.20
C CYS A 10 34.61 25.37 0.72
N SER A 11 35.17 25.31 1.92
CA SER A 11 34.63 24.80 3.16
C SER A 11 33.11 24.97 3.31
N LEU A 12 32.40 23.87 3.54
CA LEU A 12 31.12 23.87 4.25
C LEU A 12 30.98 22.57 5.06
N PHE A 13 32.02 22.27 5.83
CA PHE A 13 31.94 21.48 7.05
C PHE A 13 31.83 22.51 8.18
N LEU A 14 30.60 22.81 8.64
CA LEU A 14 30.22 23.43 9.93
C LEU A 14 28.82 24.08 9.80
N LEU A 15 27.79 23.23 9.80
CA LEU A 15 26.47 23.53 10.37
C LEU A 15 25.94 22.25 11.03
N SER A 16 26.83 21.57 11.75
CA SER A 16 26.44 20.77 12.92
C SER A 16 26.28 21.73 14.09
N SER A 17 25.27 21.50 14.93
CA SER A 17 24.97 22.23 16.17
C SER A 17 24.11 23.49 16.01
N LEU A 18 22.81 23.27 15.84
CA LEU A 18 21.76 23.80 16.73
C LEU A 18 20.50 22.91 16.61
N ARG A 19 20.67 21.59 16.64
CA ARG A 19 19.57 20.71 17.03
C ARG A 19 19.57 20.75 18.55
N GLY A 20 18.58 21.41 19.14
CA GLY A 20 18.28 21.27 20.55
C GLY A 20 18.25 19.77 20.84
N GLN A 21 19.21 19.32 21.65
CA GLN A 21 19.25 17.97 22.15
C GLN A 21 18.10 17.90 23.15
N GLU A 22 16.87 17.70 22.64
CA GLU A 22 15.74 17.32 23.47
C GLU A 22 16.23 16.13 24.29
N ALA A 23 16.22 16.28 25.61
CA ALA A 23 16.62 15.23 26.53
C ALA A 23 15.70 14.03 26.27
N THR A 24 16.17 13.08 25.47
CA THR A 24 15.44 11.86 25.16
C THR A 24 15.31 11.10 26.47
N VAL A 25 14.07 10.97 26.96
CA VAL A 25 13.77 10.18 28.15
C VAL A 25 14.30 8.76 27.92
N ASP A 26 15.24 8.31 28.75
CA ASP A 26 15.69 6.92 28.73
C ASP A 26 14.57 6.03 29.31
N ILE A 27 13.78 5.44 28.42
CA ILE A 27 12.64 4.59 28.78
C ILE A 27 13.09 3.41 29.65
N ALA A 28 14.25 2.81 29.36
CA ALA A 28 14.74 1.67 30.12
C ALA A 28 15.13 2.08 31.54
N GLN A 29 15.76 3.25 31.70
CA GLN A 29 16.04 3.80 33.01
C GLN A 29 14.76 4.16 33.77
N ALA A 30 13.81 4.82 33.11
CA ALA A 30 12.53 5.17 33.73
C ALA A 30 11.75 3.91 34.18
N VAL A 31 11.81 2.80 33.43
CA VAL A 31 11.22 1.52 33.86
C VAL A 31 11.94 0.95 35.09
N ARG A 32 13.28 1.02 35.15
CA ARG A 32 14.04 0.60 36.35
C ARG A 32 13.68 1.45 37.57
N ASP A 33 13.50 2.75 37.37
CA ASP A 33 13.20 3.71 38.41
C ASP A 33 11.77 3.57 38.98
N LEU A 34 10.89 2.78 38.36
CA LEU A 34 9.61 2.39 38.95
C LEU A 34 9.78 1.57 40.24
N GLY A 35 10.90 0.85 40.40
CA GLY A 35 11.22 0.07 41.61
C GLY A 35 12.15 0.82 42.57
N ALA A 36 12.42 2.10 42.35
CA ALA A 36 13.34 2.86 43.19
C ALA A 36 12.82 2.99 44.63
N ALA A 37 13.70 2.96 45.62
CA ALA A 37 13.32 3.04 47.04
C ALA A 37 12.59 4.34 47.40
N THR A 38 12.98 5.46 46.78
CA THR A 38 12.40 6.78 47.06
C THR A 38 11.14 7.04 46.25
N TYR A 39 10.06 7.45 46.91
CA TYR A 39 8.78 7.79 46.28
C TYR A 39 8.90 8.84 45.15
N GLN A 40 9.76 9.86 45.32
CA GLN A 40 9.91 10.92 44.32
C GLN A 40 10.46 10.39 42.98
N VAL A 41 11.42 9.46 43.03
CA VAL A 41 11.99 8.83 41.82
C VAL A 41 10.92 8.00 41.10
N ARG A 42 10.15 7.18 41.84
CA ARG A 42 9.03 6.41 41.25
C ARG A 42 7.98 7.34 40.60
N LYS A 43 7.65 8.45 41.26
CA LYS A 43 6.69 9.44 40.75
C LYS A 43 7.19 10.09 39.47
N GLN A 44 8.46 10.49 39.40
CA GLN A 44 9.07 11.08 38.21
C GLN A 44 9.18 10.09 37.06
N ALA A 45 9.58 8.85 37.35
CA ALA A 45 9.61 7.76 36.38
C ALA A 45 8.23 7.50 35.76
N ARG A 46 7.19 7.41 36.60
CA ARG A 46 5.81 7.26 36.15
C ARG A 46 5.39 8.40 35.23
N ALA A 47 5.60 9.65 35.63
CA ALA A 47 5.26 10.83 34.84
C ALA A 47 6.01 10.85 33.49
N SER A 48 7.27 10.45 33.49
CA SER A 48 8.10 10.38 32.27
C SER A 48 7.57 9.31 31.30
N LEU A 49 7.22 8.13 31.80
CA LEU A 49 6.64 7.05 30.99
C LEU A 49 5.25 7.42 30.45
N GLU A 50 4.43 8.10 31.25
CA GLU A 50 3.12 8.63 30.81
C GLU A 50 3.28 9.71 29.73
N ALA A 51 4.31 10.55 29.81
CA ALA A 51 4.63 11.56 28.81
C ALA A 51 5.13 10.95 27.49
N VAL A 52 5.92 9.87 27.55
CA VAL A 52 6.39 9.15 26.37
C VAL A 52 5.24 8.41 25.66
N GLY A 53 4.34 7.78 26.42
CA GLY A 53 3.16 7.11 25.89
C GLY A 53 3.46 5.81 25.15
N TRP A 54 2.97 5.67 23.91
CA TRP A 54 3.02 4.41 23.14
C TRP A 54 4.43 3.87 22.91
N GLU A 55 5.44 4.74 22.81
CA GLU A 55 6.83 4.32 22.62
C GLU A 55 7.37 3.50 23.81
N ALA A 56 6.85 3.71 25.02
CA ALA A 56 7.22 2.95 26.21
C ALA A 56 6.56 1.57 26.28
N LYS A 57 5.59 1.26 25.42
CA LYS A 57 4.77 0.04 25.49
C LYS A 57 5.61 -1.23 25.58
N ALA A 58 6.60 -1.40 24.71
CA ALA A 58 7.38 -2.64 24.64
C ALA A 58 8.19 -2.89 25.94
N GLU A 59 8.76 -1.85 26.53
CA GLU A 59 9.50 -1.98 27.80
C GLU A 59 8.54 -2.16 28.99
N LEU A 60 7.37 -1.51 28.97
CA LEU A 60 6.35 -1.72 29.98
C LEU A 60 5.75 -3.13 29.92
N GLU A 61 5.58 -3.73 28.74
CA GLU A 61 5.14 -5.12 28.59
C GLU A 61 6.15 -6.12 29.14
N LYS A 62 7.46 -5.82 29.05
CA LYS A 62 8.50 -6.60 29.72
C LYS A 62 8.45 -6.40 31.24
N ALA A 63 8.33 -5.16 31.70
CA ALA A 63 8.25 -4.81 33.11
C ALA A 63 7.04 -5.45 33.82
N ALA A 64 5.88 -5.51 33.14
CA ALA A 64 4.65 -6.13 33.63
C ALA A 64 4.76 -7.66 33.87
N LYS A 65 5.86 -8.28 33.43
CA LYS A 65 6.17 -9.71 33.60
C LYS A 65 7.33 -9.94 34.60
N LEU A 66 7.89 -8.89 35.19
CA LEU A 66 8.94 -9.02 36.18
C LEU A 66 8.40 -9.63 37.49
N PRO A 67 9.26 -10.33 38.26
CA PRO A 67 8.86 -10.91 39.54
C PRO A 67 8.63 -9.87 40.65
N ASP A 68 9.14 -8.65 40.49
CA ASP A 68 8.88 -7.54 41.42
C ASP A 68 7.41 -7.08 41.29
N PRO A 69 6.57 -7.29 42.32
CA PRO A 69 5.16 -6.96 42.26
C PRO A 69 4.89 -5.47 42.12
N GLU A 70 5.72 -4.59 42.70
CA GLU A 70 5.50 -3.14 42.63
C GLU A 70 5.73 -2.64 41.21
N VAL A 71 6.85 -3.03 40.59
CA VAL A 71 7.17 -2.66 39.21
C VAL A 71 6.16 -3.26 38.24
N SER A 72 5.83 -4.54 38.41
CA SER A 72 4.89 -5.25 37.55
C SER A 72 3.49 -4.62 37.57
N ASP A 73 2.95 -4.32 38.76
CA ASP A 73 1.60 -3.77 38.88
C ASP A 73 1.51 -2.33 38.36
N VAL A 74 2.52 -1.50 38.64
CA VAL A 74 2.59 -0.15 38.08
C VAL A 74 2.71 -0.19 36.55
N ALA A 75 3.53 -1.08 36.00
CA ALA A 75 3.66 -1.25 34.55
C ALA A 75 2.32 -1.66 33.90
N ARG A 76 1.57 -2.58 34.51
CA ARG A 76 0.21 -2.96 34.04
C ARG A 76 -0.77 -1.79 34.10
N GLN A 77 -0.74 -1.01 35.18
CA GLN A 77 -1.59 0.18 35.30
C GLN A 77 -1.27 1.24 34.24
N LEU A 78 0.02 1.42 33.92
CA LEU A 78 0.45 2.32 32.85
C LEU A 78 0.00 1.82 31.47
N LEU A 79 0.21 0.54 31.18
CA LEU A 79 -0.24 -0.09 29.94
C LEU A 79 -1.75 0.07 29.72
N ALA A 80 -2.55 -0.04 30.77
CA ALA A 80 -4.00 0.14 30.69
C ALA A 80 -4.44 1.58 30.32
N LYS A 81 -3.59 2.57 30.58
CA LYS A 81 -3.86 3.99 30.27
C LYS A 81 -3.25 4.46 28.95
N ILE A 82 -2.28 3.71 28.43
CA ILE A 82 -1.60 4.06 27.19
C ILE A 82 -2.54 3.86 26.00
N LEU A 83 -2.76 4.94 25.26
CA LEU A 83 -3.54 4.92 24.04
C LEU A 83 -2.68 4.49 22.83
N PRO A 84 -3.25 3.74 21.89
CA PRO A 84 -2.53 3.24 20.74
C PRO A 84 -1.98 4.35 19.84
N GLY A 85 -0.67 4.31 19.59
CA GLY A 85 0.03 5.28 18.74
C GLY A 85 0.17 6.69 19.32
N VAL A 86 -0.40 6.97 20.51
CA VAL A 86 -0.33 8.29 21.13
C VAL A 86 0.99 8.45 21.87
N THR A 87 1.74 9.49 21.55
CA THR A 87 3.00 9.88 22.18
C THR A 87 2.91 11.27 22.80
N GLY A 88 3.98 11.73 23.44
CA GLY A 88 4.05 13.09 23.99
C GLY A 88 3.90 14.20 22.93
N SER A 89 4.25 13.92 21.67
CA SER A 89 4.10 14.87 20.56
C SER A 89 2.72 14.85 19.91
N THR A 90 1.82 13.94 20.30
CA THR A 90 0.48 13.83 19.73
C THR A 90 -0.41 14.98 20.19
N SER A 91 -1.08 15.65 19.26
CA SER A 91 -1.96 16.78 19.59
C SER A 91 -3.18 16.33 20.41
N VAL A 92 -3.77 17.25 21.18
CA VAL A 92 -4.99 16.96 21.96
C VAL A 92 -6.14 16.52 21.04
N ALA A 93 -6.24 17.08 19.84
CA ALA A 93 -7.25 16.69 18.86
C ALA A 93 -7.04 15.24 18.39
N GLN A 94 -5.81 14.86 18.04
CA GLN A 94 -5.47 13.50 17.63
C GLN A 94 -5.69 12.48 18.75
N ARG A 95 -5.32 12.83 19.99
CA ARG A 95 -5.57 11.99 21.17
C ARG A 95 -7.06 11.72 21.35
N ARG A 96 -7.91 12.75 21.24
CA ARG A 96 -9.37 12.59 21.33
C ARG A 96 -9.93 11.66 20.26
N LEU A 97 -9.42 11.75 19.03
CA LEU A 97 -9.82 10.84 17.95
C LEU A 97 -9.47 9.38 18.27
N VAL A 98 -8.27 9.13 18.82
CA VAL A 98 -7.87 7.79 19.26
C VAL A 98 -8.75 7.31 20.42
N GLU A 99 -9.00 8.15 21.42
CA GLU A 99 -9.88 7.80 22.54
C GLU A 99 -11.28 7.40 22.06
N GLN A 100 -11.84 8.17 21.12
CA GLN A 100 -13.13 7.85 20.51
C GLN A 100 -13.07 6.51 19.78
N TYR A 101 -12.05 6.30 18.94
CA TYR A 101 -11.86 5.04 18.22
C TYR A 101 -11.76 3.82 19.15
N THR A 102 -11.01 3.93 20.25
CA THR A 102 -10.82 2.81 21.19
C THR A 102 -12.07 2.46 22.00
N LYS A 103 -13.01 3.40 22.14
CA LYS A 103 -14.28 3.21 22.86
C LYS A 103 -15.43 2.82 21.94
N ASP A 104 -15.28 3.08 20.65
CA ASP A 104 -16.29 2.83 19.64
C ASP A 104 -16.25 1.35 19.23
N GLU A 105 -17.39 0.67 19.35
CA GLU A 105 -17.57 -0.73 18.97
C GLU A 105 -18.32 -0.89 17.63
N THR A 106 -18.65 0.22 16.97
CA THR A 106 -19.36 0.18 15.69
C THR A 106 -18.45 -0.22 14.53
N GLY A 107 -19.02 -0.92 13.54
CA GLY A 107 -18.37 -1.10 12.24
C GLY A 107 -18.18 0.27 11.56
N ASP A 108 -17.04 0.48 10.90
CA ASP A 108 -16.58 1.74 10.27
C ASP A 108 -15.80 2.72 11.16
N ARG A 109 -15.38 2.31 12.36
CA ARG A 109 -14.58 3.18 13.23
C ARG A 109 -13.24 3.58 12.61
N ALA A 110 -12.52 2.68 11.94
CA ALA A 110 -11.23 3.01 11.30
C ALA A 110 -11.44 3.97 10.15
N ARG A 111 -12.50 3.77 9.36
CA ARG A 111 -12.84 4.65 8.26
C ARG A 111 -13.03 6.09 8.75
N ARG A 112 -13.87 6.28 9.77
CA ARG A 112 -14.11 7.61 10.36
C ARG A 112 -12.84 8.22 10.96
N LEU A 113 -12.05 7.42 11.68
CA LEU A 113 -10.78 7.85 12.26
C LEU A 113 -9.82 8.35 11.18
N VAL A 114 -9.58 7.54 10.14
CA VAL A 114 -8.64 7.91 9.09
C VAL A 114 -9.12 9.18 8.41
N TRP A 115 -10.40 9.27 8.01
CA TRP A 115 -10.99 10.50 7.43
C TRP A 115 -10.75 11.74 8.28
N ALA A 116 -10.87 11.63 9.61
CA ALA A 116 -10.59 12.73 10.52
C ALA A 116 -9.08 13.08 10.53
N LEU A 117 -8.20 12.07 10.60
CA LEU A 117 -6.75 12.25 10.57
C LEU A 117 -6.25 12.83 9.23
N LEU A 118 -6.94 12.60 8.10
CA LEU A 118 -6.56 13.18 6.80
C LEU A 118 -6.58 14.72 6.80
N ARG A 119 -7.36 15.32 7.70
CA ARG A 119 -7.48 16.77 7.86
C ARG A 119 -6.34 17.38 8.67
N GLU A 120 -5.60 16.55 9.40
CA GLU A 120 -4.45 16.98 10.21
C GLU A 120 -3.20 17.17 9.34
N ARG A 121 -2.40 18.20 9.68
CA ARG A 121 -1.13 18.49 9.00
C ARG A 121 -0.02 18.72 10.04
N PRO A 122 1.11 18.00 9.96
CA PRO A 122 1.38 16.88 9.05
C PRO A 122 0.51 15.65 9.37
N PHE A 123 0.31 14.78 8.38
CA PHE A 123 -0.44 13.53 8.58
C PHE A 123 0.27 12.64 9.62
N PRO A 124 -0.42 12.15 10.66
CA PRO A 124 0.23 11.52 11.81
C PRO A 124 0.48 10.01 11.59
N HIS A 125 1.43 9.67 10.72
CA HIS A 125 1.75 8.28 10.35
C HIS A 125 2.14 7.39 11.54
N GLY A 126 2.88 7.92 12.52
CA GLY A 126 3.29 7.16 13.71
C GLY A 126 2.11 6.72 14.57
N LEU A 127 1.13 7.62 14.74
CA LEU A 127 -0.11 7.34 15.45
C LEU A 127 -0.93 6.26 14.73
N LEU A 128 -1.06 6.38 13.41
CA LEU A 128 -1.76 5.39 12.61
C LEU A 128 -1.10 4.01 12.66
N LEU A 129 0.23 3.96 12.62
CA LEU A 129 0.96 2.69 12.74
C LEU A 129 0.76 2.05 14.12
N GLY A 130 0.76 2.85 15.19
CA GLY A 130 0.46 2.35 16.53
C GLY A 130 -0.97 1.83 16.69
N LEU A 131 -1.94 2.46 16.04
CA LEU A 131 -3.32 1.98 15.94
C LEU A 131 -3.44 0.66 15.20
N LEU A 132 -2.79 0.56 14.04
CA LEU A 132 -2.77 -0.66 13.24
C LEU A 132 -2.22 -1.86 14.02
N GLU A 133 -1.19 -1.63 14.85
CA GLU A 133 -0.57 -2.67 15.69
C GLU A 133 -1.38 -3.04 16.93
N TRP A 134 -2.25 -2.15 17.36
CA TRP A 134 -3.15 -2.40 18.48
C TRP A 134 -4.45 -3.07 18.04
N GLU A 135 -4.94 -2.70 16.86
CA GLU A 135 -6.17 -3.24 16.29
C GLU A 135 -6.04 -4.76 16.11
N LYS A 136 -7.10 -5.48 16.50
CA LYS A 136 -7.18 -6.94 16.41
C LYS A 136 -8.11 -7.39 15.29
N ASP A 137 -9.08 -6.54 14.93
CA ASP A 137 -9.97 -6.80 13.82
C ASP A 137 -9.23 -6.62 12.49
N ARG A 138 -9.16 -7.70 11.72
CA ARG A 138 -8.47 -7.71 10.43
C ARG A 138 -9.08 -6.72 9.43
N SER A 139 -10.40 -6.58 9.40
CA SER A 139 -11.09 -5.68 8.48
C SER A 139 -10.79 -4.22 8.78
N GLU A 140 -10.73 -3.85 10.07
CA GLU A 140 -10.34 -2.51 10.49
C GLU A 140 -8.86 -2.26 10.18
N GLN A 141 -7.97 -3.24 10.37
CA GLN A 141 -6.56 -3.14 9.96
C GLN A 141 -6.41 -2.90 8.44
N GLU A 142 -7.17 -3.61 7.61
CA GLU A 142 -7.18 -3.43 6.17
C GLU A 142 -7.63 -2.02 5.78
N VAL A 143 -8.68 -1.49 6.43
CA VAL A 143 -9.15 -0.11 6.23
C VAL A 143 -8.07 0.92 6.60
N LEU A 144 -7.38 0.74 7.73
CA LEU A 144 -6.30 1.62 8.15
C LEU A 144 -5.16 1.68 7.11
N ILE A 145 -4.80 0.54 6.51
CA ILE A 145 -3.81 0.48 5.43
C ILE A 145 -4.32 1.13 4.15
N GLU A 146 -5.48 0.69 3.66
CA GLU A 146 -6.06 1.15 2.38
C GLU A 146 -6.22 2.66 2.35
N MET A 147 -6.76 3.21 3.43
CA MET A 147 -7.05 4.63 3.51
C MET A 147 -5.82 5.50 3.77
N SER A 148 -4.71 4.93 4.20
CA SER A 148 -3.47 5.69 4.45
C SER A 148 -2.46 5.61 3.32
N ARG A 149 -2.64 4.69 2.37
CA ARG A 149 -1.68 4.41 1.29
C ARG A 149 -1.29 5.64 0.47
N TRP A 150 -2.23 6.57 0.25
CA TRP A 150 -1.98 7.78 -0.53
C TRP A 150 -1.01 8.75 0.17
N SER A 151 -0.88 8.66 1.49
CA SER A 151 0.01 9.50 2.28
C SER A 151 1.42 8.92 2.40
N LEU A 152 1.60 7.62 2.09
CA LEU A 152 2.85 6.90 2.28
C LEU A 152 4.02 7.40 1.40
N PRO A 153 3.83 7.81 0.13
CA PRO A 153 4.93 8.38 -0.66
C PRO A 153 5.62 9.58 0.02
N GLY A 154 4.86 10.37 0.80
CA GLY A 154 5.40 11.48 1.59
C GLY A 154 6.35 11.05 2.72
N LEU A 155 6.27 9.80 3.21
CA LEU A 155 7.22 9.26 4.19
C LEU A 155 8.59 9.01 3.55
N LEU A 156 8.63 8.43 2.35
CA LEU A 156 9.86 8.21 1.60
C LEU A 156 10.56 9.54 1.29
N ALA A 157 9.79 10.54 0.82
CA ALA A 157 10.33 11.87 0.51
C ALA A 157 10.96 12.57 1.74
N ARG A 158 10.56 12.21 2.95
CA ARG A 158 11.07 12.78 4.22
C ARG A 158 12.11 11.88 4.91
N GLY A 159 12.51 10.78 4.30
CA GLY A 159 13.49 9.85 4.85
C GLY A 159 12.96 8.99 6.01
N HIS A 160 11.64 8.85 6.16
CA HIS A 160 11.02 8.01 7.20
C HIS A 160 10.89 6.55 6.75
N ASP A 161 11.99 5.98 6.27
CA ASP A 161 12.00 4.68 5.60
C ASP A 161 11.51 3.53 6.48
N ARG A 162 11.86 3.55 7.77
CA ARG A 162 11.47 2.50 8.73
C ARG A 162 9.96 2.47 8.95
N THR A 163 9.31 3.63 9.04
CA THR A 163 7.86 3.72 9.19
C THR A 163 7.18 3.24 7.92
N TYR A 164 7.68 3.65 6.77
CA TYR A 164 7.18 3.21 5.47
C TYR A 164 7.28 1.68 5.29
N GLU A 165 8.44 1.10 5.60
CA GLU A 165 8.66 -0.36 5.53
C GLU A 165 7.71 -1.13 6.45
N ARG A 166 7.42 -0.61 7.65
CA ARG A 166 6.42 -1.22 8.55
C ARG A 166 5.01 -1.20 7.97
N PHE A 167 4.59 -0.10 7.34
CA PHE A 167 3.29 -0.04 6.64
C PHE A 167 3.21 -1.06 5.50
N LEU A 168 4.28 -1.19 4.70
CA LEU A 168 4.32 -2.18 3.62
C LEU A 168 4.33 -3.61 4.16
N GLY A 169 5.03 -3.88 5.26
CA GLY A 169 5.03 -5.18 5.92
C GLY A 169 3.62 -5.57 6.41
N TRP A 170 2.88 -4.62 6.98
CA TRP A 170 1.48 -4.82 7.33
C TRP A 170 0.60 -5.05 6.11
N ALA A 171 0.75 -4.24 5.06
CA ALA A 171 -0.02 -4.43 3.81
C ALA A 171 0.22 -5.81 3.20
N ALA A 172 1.47 -6.31 3.22
CA ALA A 172 1.81 -7.65 2.76
C ALA A 172 1.19 -8.74 3.66
N ARG A 173 1.27 -8.59 4.99
CA ARG A 173 0.67 -9.53 5.96
C ARG A 173 -0.85 -9.62 5.81
N LEU A 174 -1.49 -8.49 5.51
CA LEU A 174 -2.92 -8.37 5.30
C LEU A 174 -3.31 -8.66 3.84
N GLU A 175 -2.37 -9.01 2.98
CA GLU A 175 -2.61 -9.31 1.56
C GLU A 175 -3.39 -8.20 0.82
N VAL A 176 -3.12 -6.93 1.16
CA VAL A 176 -3.78 -5.76 0.56
C VAL A 176 -3.27 -5.55 -0.87
N THR A 177 -4.04 -6.00 -1.85
CA THR A 177 -3.63 -6.02 -3.27
C THR A 177 -3.34 -4.63 -3.84
N SER A 178 -4.05 -3.59 -3.38
CA SER A 178 -3.83 -2.21 -3.83
C SER A 178 -2.47 -1.62 -3.41
N ALA A 179 -1.79 -2.27 -2.46
CA ALA A 179 -0.48 -1.89 -1.95
C ALA A 179 0.69 -2.56 -2.71
N ILE A 180 0.39 -3.53 -3.60
CA ILE A 180 1.41 -4.28 -4.35
C ILE A 180 2.34 -3.35 -5.15
N PRO A 181 1.85 -2.31 -5.88
CA PRO A 181 2.74 -1.40 -6.59
C PRO A 181 3.75 -0.70 -5.67
N GLN A 182 3.34 -0.31 -4.46
CA GLN A 182 4.20 0.33 -3.47
C GLN A 182 5.22 -0.64 -2.88
N ILE A 183 4.80 -1.88 -2.60
CA ILE A 183 5.72 -2.95 -2.12
C ILE A 183 6.79 -3.22 -3.17
N ALA A 184 6.38 -3.41 -4.43
CA ALA A 184 7.27 -3.74 -5.53
C ALA A 184 8.22 -2.56 -5.86
N ALA A 185 7.71 -1.34 -5.91
CA ALA A 185 8.52 -0.13 -6.11
C ALA A 185 9.54 0.07 -4.98
N TYR A 186 9.15 -0.16 -3.73
CA TYR A 186 10.08 -0.09 -2.60
C TYR A 186 11.22 -1.11 -2.73
N ALA A 187 10.90 -2.36 -3.09
CA ALA A 187 11.91 -3.39 -3.31
C ALA A 187 12.90 -3.01 -4.42
N TYR A 188 12.40 -2.45 -5.52
CA TYR A 188 13.22 -1.94 -6.62
C TYR A 188 14.14 -0.80 -6.17
N HIS A 189 13.58 0.25 -5.56
CA HIS A 189 14.36 1.43 -5.13
C HIS A 189 15.40 1.12 -4.06
N ARG A 190 15.21 0.07 -3.26
CA ARG A 190 16.15 -0.35 -2.22
C ARG A 190 17.16 -1.40 -2.68
N GLY A 191 17.15 -1.79 -3.95
CA GLY A 191 18.02 -2.85 -4.47
C GLY A 191 17.70 -4.24 -3.91
N LYS A 192 16.51 -4.44 -3.33
CA LYS A 192 16.04 -5.70 -2.73
C LYS A 192 15.18 -6.52 -3.69
N LEU A 193 15.07 -6.13 -4.97
CA LEU A 193 14.16 -6.76 -5.93
C LEU A 193 14.42 -8.26 -6.11
N ALA A 194 15.68 -8.67 -6.29
CA ALA A 194 16.04 -10.08 -6.48
C ALA A 194 15.73 -10.93 -5.22
N GLU A 195 16.08 -10.41 -4.04
CA GLU A 195 15.80 -11.06 -2.75
C GLU A 195 14.29 -11.25 -2.55
N MET A 196 13.51 -10.19 -2.74
CA MET A 196 12.06 -10.23 -2.56
C MET A 196 11.39 -11.17 -3.57
N ARG A 197 11.85 -11.19 -4.83
CA ARG A 197 11.39 -12.17 -5.82
C ARG A 197 11.58 -13.60 -5.34
N GLN A 198 12.76 -13.93 -4.82
CA GLN A 198 13.05 -15.27 -4.31
C GLN A 198 12.16 -15.63 -3.12
N GLN A 199 12.00 -14.72 -2.15
CA GLN A 199 11.14 -14.92 -0.97
C GLN A 199 9.67 -15.11 -1.34
N VAL A 200 9.14 -14.29 -2.25
CA VAL A 200 7.75 -14.39 -2.71
C VAL A 200 7.56 -15.64 -3.56
N ALA A 201 8.52 -16.02 -4.43
CA ALA A 201 8.46 -17.26 -5.21
C ALA A 201 8.40 -18.51 -4.32
N ALA A 202 9.20 -18.55 -3.26
CA ALA A 202 9.14 -19.60 -2.25
C ALA A 202 7.77 -19.64 -1.55
N SER A 203 7.23 -18.46 -1.21
CA SER A 203 5.91 -18.34 -0.58
C SER A 203 4.76 -18.80 -1.50
N VAL A 204 4.78 -18.42 -2.79
CA VAL A 204 3.83 -18.89 -3.80
C VAL A 204 3.88 -20.41 -3.97
N SER A 205 5.07 -21.00 -3.91
CA SER A 205 5.25 -22.45 -4.01
C SER A 205 4.72 -23.18 -2.78
N ALA A 206 4.89 -22.62 -1.59
CA ALA A 206 4.46 -23.23 -0.33
C ALA A 206 2.96 -23.05 -0.06
N LYS A 207 2.44 -21.83 -0.25
CA LYS A 207 1.03 -21.47 -0.01
C LYS A 207 0.62 -20.37 -0.98
N PRO A 208 0.18 -20.71 -2.20
CA PRO A 208 -0.20 -19.72 -3.19
C PRO A 208 -1.45 -18.96 -2.73
N SER A 209 -1.40 -17.63 -2.85
CA SER A 209 -2.54 -16.73 -2.67
C SER A 209 -2.66 -15.79 -3.86
N PRO A 210 -3.86 -15.22 -4.14
CA PRO A 210 -4.01 -14.22 -5.20
C PRO A 210 -3.03 -13.05 -5.04
N PHE A 211 -2.83 -12.59 -3.80
CA PHE A 211 -1.88 -11.54 -3.46
C PHE A 211 -0.44 -11.93 -3.79
N SER A 212 0.04 -13.09 -3.32
CA SER A 212 1.44 -13.50 -3.53
C SER A 212 1.76 -13.75 -5.01
N ARG A 213 0.80 -14.27 -5.79
CA ARG A 213 0.97 -14.42 -7.25
C ARG A 213 1.03 -13.06 -7.96
N GLN A 214 0.12 -12.14 -7.63
CA GLN A 214 0.13 -10.80 -8.21
C GLN A 214 1.42 -10.05 -7.85
N LEU A 215 1.84 -10.11 -6.58
CA LEU A 215 3.11 -9.53 -6.15
C LEU A 215 4.29 -10.14 -6.90
N LEU A 216 4.34 -11.46 -7.06
CA LEU A 216 5.42 -12.11 -7.80
C LEU A 216 5.47 -11.68 -9.28
N ALA A 217 4.31 -11.60 -9.94
CA ALA A 217 4.21 -11.14 -11.32
C ALA A 217 4.71 -9.69 -11.47
N GLU A 218 4.33 -8.80 -10.56
CA GLU A 218 4.79 -7.41 -10.54
C GLU A 218 6.31 -7.30 -10.32
N LEU A 219 6.87 -8.12 -9.43
CA LEU A 219 8.31 -8.13 -9.20
C LEU A 219 9.09 -8.67 -10.42
N HIS A 220 8.52 -9.61 -11.17
CA HIS A 220 9.08 -10.06 -12.45
C HIS A 220 9.06 -8.95 -13.51
N LEU A 221 7.93 -8.23 -13.64
CA LEU A 221 7.83 -7.09 -14.55
C LEU A 221 8.88 -6.02 -14.25
N LEU A 222 9.03 -5.62 -12.98
CA LEU A 222 10.03 -4.62 -12.59
C LEU A 222 11.48 -5.09 -12.82
N ALA A 223 11.71 -6.40 -12.92
CA ALA A 223 13.02 -6.95 -13.24
C ALA A 223 13.28 -7.05 -14.75
N GLY A 224 12.29 -6.79 -15.60
CA GLY A 224 12.36 -7.04 -17.05
C GLY A 224 12.15 -8.51 -17.44
N HIS A 225 11.59 -9.33 -16.55
CA HIS A 225 11.30 -10.75 -16.74
C HIS A 225 9.84 -10.96 -17.17
N GLU A 226 9.49 -10.42 -18.33
CA GLU A 226 8.10 -10.33 -18.82
C GLU A 226 7.45 -11.71 -19.02
N ALA A 227 8.18 -12.65 -19.62
CA ALA A 227 7.71 -14.01 -19.85
C ALA A 227 7.35 -14.72 -18.54
N GLU A 228 8.18 -14.55 -17.50
CA GLU A 228 7.91 -15.12 -16.18
C GLU A 228 6.73 -14.44 -15.48
N ALA A 229 6.53 -13.14 -15.66
CA ALA A 229 5.36 -12.43 -15.13
C ALA A 229 4.05 -13.01 -15.72
N VAL A 230 4.00 -13.20 -17.04
CA VAL A 230 2.86 -13.84 -17.72
C VAL A 230 2.70 -15.30 -17.27
N ALA A 231 3.80 -16.05 -17.14
CA ALA A 231 3.74 -17.44 -16.69
C ALA A 231 3.21 -17.58 -15.26
N VAL A 232 3.54 -16.65 -14.36
CA VAL A 232 2.99 -16.60 -13.00
C VAL A 232 1.50 -16.27 -13.03
N ALA A 233 1.08 -15.28 -13.83
CA ALA A 233 -0.32 -14.87 -13.92
C ALA A 233 -1.22 -15.94 -14.55
N ARG A 234 -0.70 -16.70 -15.52
CA ARG A 234 -1.39 -17.83 -16.14
C ARG A 234 -1.65 -18.97 -15.12
N LYS A 235 -0.85 -19.07 -14.07
CA LYS A 235 -1.01 -20.09 -13.04
C LYS A 235 -2.14 -19.72 -12.06
N GLY A 236 -3.24 -20.46 -12.16
CA GLY A 236 -4.30 -20.51 -11.15
C GLY A 236 -5.51 -19.63 -11.43
N ASP A 237 -5.95 -19.64 -12.68
CA ASP A 237 -7.27 -19.23 -13.16
C ASP A 237 -7.72 -17.81 -12.74
N ASN A 238 -6.77 -16.91 -12.48
CA ASN A 238 -7.04 -15.51 -12.19
C ASN A 238 -6.96 -14.68 -13.49
N TRP A 239 -8.06 -14.70 -14.25
CA TRP A 239 -8.15 -13.96 -15.51
C TRP A 239 -7.75 -12.48 -15.39
N PRO A 240 -8.29 -11.69 -14.44
CA PRO A 240 -7.90 -10.29 -14.31
C PRO A 240 -6.39 -10.06 -14.22
N LEU A 241 -5.66 -10.95 -13.53
CA LEU A 241 -4.22 -10.87 -13.43
C LEU A 241 -3.53 -11.23 -14.76
N LEU A 242 -3.96 -12.29 -15.43
CA LEU A 242 -3.41 -12.70 -16.73
C LEU A 242 -3.61 -11.60 -17.78
N GLU A 243 -4.82 -11.07 -17.88
CA GLU A 243 -5.15 -9.95 -18.76
C GLU A 243 -4.28 -8.74 -18.47
N GLN A 244 -4.14 -8.34 -17.19
CA GLN A 244 -3.28 -7.23 -16.81
C GLN A 244 -1.82 -7.45 -17.23
N MET A 245 -1.28 -8.66 -17.08
CA MET A 245 0.10 -8.95 -17.49
C MET A 245 0.26 -8.91 -19.00
N LEU A 246 -0.63 -9.55 -19.76
CA LEU A 246 -0.57 -9.56 -21.23
C LEU A 246 -0.67 -8.14 -21.83
N VAL A 247 -1.52 -7.28 -21.26
CA VAL A 247 -1.62 -5.87 -21.66
C VAL A 247 -0.31 -5.13 -21.38
N ARG A 248 0.28 -5.33 -20.20
CA ARG A 248 1.49 -4.60 -19.79
C ARG A 248 2.76 -5.05 -20.50
N THR A 249 2.82 -6.31 -20.93
CA THR A 249 3.93 -6.85 -21.73
C THR A 249 3.67 -6.77 -23.24
N CYS A 250 2.58 -6.11 -23.66
CA CYS A 250 2.20 -5.96 -25.07
C CYS A 250 2.03 -7.29 -25.82
N GLU A 251 1.61 -8.35 -25.13
CA GLU A 251 1.39 -9.70 -25.69
C GLU A 251 0.00 -9.80 -26.36
N TRP A 252 -0.27 -8.89 -27.30
CA TRP A 252 -1.60 -8.67 -27.89
C TRP A 252 -2.13 -9.91 -28.62
N ALA A 253 -1.25 -10.66 -29.30
CA ALA A 253 -1.65 -11.86 -30.03
C ALA A 253 -2.12 -12.97 -29.08
N GLU A 254 -1.45 -13.13 -27.94
CA GLU A 254 -1.87 -14.08 -26.91
C GLU A 254 -3.15 -13.61 -26.21
N LEU A 255 -3.27 -12.31 -25.89
CA LEU A 255 -4.49 -11.76 -25.31
C LEU A 255 -5.71 -11.95 -26.21
N ALA A 256 -5.56 -11.76 -27.52
CA ALA A 256 -6.64 -12.00 -28.49
C ALA A 256 -7.12 -13.46 -28.46
N LYS A 257 -6.18 -14.42 -28.41
CA LYS A 257 -6.51 -15.86 -28.34
C LYS A 257 -7.26 -16.18 -27.06
N GLU A 258 -6.78 -15.69 -25.93
CA GLU A 258 -7.39 -15.94 -24.63
C GLU A 258 -8.80 -15.33 -24.52
N LEU A 259 -8.99 -14.09 -25.00
CA LEU A 259 -10.31 -13.44 -25.05
C LEU A 259 -11.30 -14.22 -25.92
N ALA A 260 -10.85 -14.68 -27.10
CA ALA A 260 -11.68 -15.48 -28.00
C ALA A 260 -12.07 -16.85 -27.41
N ALA A 261 -11.19 -17.46 -26.60
CA ALA A 261 -11.43 -18.77 -25.99
C ALA A 261 -12.34 -18.73 -24.75
N ARG A 262 -12.42 -17.58 -24.06
CA ARG A 262 -13.00 -17.49 -22.71
C ARG A 262 -14.51 -17.69 -22.65
N ARG A 263 -15.25 -17.29 -23.67
CA ARG A 263 -16.72 -17.40 -23.69
C ARG A 263 -17.24 -17.95 -25.01
N LYS A 264 -18.17 -18.88 -24.90
CA LYS A 264 -18.95 -19.37 -26.05
C LYS A 264 -19.82 -18.28 -26.67
N THR A 265 -20.30 -17.34 -25.85
CA THR A 265 -21.15 -16.21 -26.25
C THR A 265 -20.65 -14.93 -25.56
N PRO A 266 -19.70 -14.20 -26.17
CA PRO A 266 -19.21 -12.93 -25.64
C PRO A 266 -20.28 -11.84 -25.77
N SER A 267 -20.35 -10.96 -24.77
CA SER A 267 -21.11 -9.70 -24.82
C SER A 267 -20.53 -8.75 -25.87
N ASP A 268 -21.29 -7.74 -26.29
CA ASP A 268 -20.80 -6.76 -27.27
C ASP A 268 -19.59 -5.97 -26.77
N LEU A 269 -19.54 -5.65 -25.47
CA LEU A 269 -18.34 -5.04 -24.87
C LEU A 269 -17.11 -5.95 -24.97
N GLU A 270 -17.27 -7.25 -24.71
CA GLU A 270 -16.17 -8.22 -24.84
C GLU A 270 -15.75 -8.41 -26.32
N ARG A 271 -16.68 -8.33 -27.27
CA ARG A 271 -16.37 -8.35 -28.71
C ARG A 271 -15.63 -7.09 -29.15
N LEU A 272 -16.04 -5.92 -28.68
CA LEU A 272 -15.34 -4.65 -28.93
C LEU A 272 -13.92 -4.70 -28.37
N GLN A 273 -13.75 -5.22 -27.15
CA GLN A 273 -12.44 -5.45 -26.55
C GLN A 273 -11.59 -6.41 -27.39
N LEU A 274 -12.16 -7.56 -27.81
CA LEU A 274 -11.48 -8.53 -28.66
C LEU A 274 -11.04 -7.92 -29.99
N ALA A 275 -11.89 -7.16 -30.67
CA ALA A 275 -11.56 -6.50 -31.93
C ALA A 275 -10.42 -5.48 -31.76
N ALA A 276 -10.43 -4.70 -30.67
CA ALA A 276 -9.36 -3.77 -30.35
C ALA A 276 -8.02 -4.49 -30.15
N VAL A 277 -8.02 -5.57 -29.37
CA VAL A 277 -6.81 -6.38 -29.13
C VAL A 277 -6.33 -7.08 -30.41
N GLN A 278 -7.23 -7.60 -31.23
CA GLN A 278 -6.89 -8.18 -32.54
C GLN A 278 -6.21 -7.15 -33.44
N ARG A 279 -6.68 -5.90 -33.46
CA ARG A 279 -6.04 -4.81 -34.22
C ARG A 279 -4.64 -4.51 -33.68
N LEU A 280 -4.46 -4.42 -32.36
CA LEU A 280 -3.13 -4.24 -31.73
C LEU A 280 -2.18 -5.41 -32.04
N ALA A 281 -2.72 -6.61 -32.24
CA ALA A 281 -1.98 -7.81 -32.66
C ALA A 281 -1.70 -7.87 -34.18
N GLY A 282 -2.10 -6.86 -34.96
CA GLY A 282 -1.97 -6.85 -36.43
C GLY A 282 -2.95 -7.77 -37.17
N GLN A 283 -4.04 -8.18 -36.53
CA GLN A 283 -5.06 -9.10 -37.06
C GLN A 283 -6.26 -8.32 -37.64
N ASP A 284 -6.01 -7.30 -38.48
CA ASP A 284 -7.04 -6.36 -38.95
C ASP A 284 -8.27 -7.02 -39.58
N LYS A 285 -8.06 -8.10 -40.35
CA LYS A 285 -9.16 -8.84 -40.98
C LYS A 285 -10.09 -9.48 -39.95
N LEU A 286 -9.52 -10.07 -38.89
CA LEU A 286 -10.30 -10.67 -37.79
C LEU A 286 -11.02 -9.58 -36.99
N ALA A 287 -10.33 -8.48 -36.68
CA ALA A 287 -10.93 -7.34 -35.98
C ALA A 287 -12.17 -6.81 -36.71
N MET A 288 -12.08 -6.65 -38.04
CA MET A 288 -13.21 -6.20 -38.85
C MET A 288 -14.37 -7.20 -38.94
N VAL A 289 -14.11 -8.50 -38.77
CA VAL A 289 -15.17 -9.51 -38.67
C VAL A 289 -15.87 -9.37 -37.32
N THR A 290 -15.12 -9.33 -36.23
CA THR A 290 -15.67 -9.17 -34.87
C THR A 290 -16.46 -7.86 -34.70
N LEU A 291 -16.01 -6.75 -35.29
CA LEU A 291 -16.77 -5.48 -35.28
C LEU A 291 -18.11 -5.58 -36.03
N ARG A 292 -18.13 -6.27 -37.18
CA ARG A 292 -19.37 -6.49 -37.94
C ARG A 292 -20.39 -7.32 -37.16
N GLU A 293 -19.93 -8.29 -36.38
CA GLU A 293 -20.80 -9.08 -35.50
C GLU A 293 -21.44 -8.25 -34.38
N VAL A 294 -20.78 -7.21 -33.90
CA VAL A 294 -21.37 -6.24 -32.95
C VAL A 294 -22.43 -5.39 -33.66
N MET A 295 -22.09 -4.84 -34.83
CA MET A 295 -23.00 -3.97 -35.59
C MET A 295 -24.27 -4.68 -36.08
N ALA A 296 -24.18 -5.97 -36.43
CA ALA A 296 -25.33 -6.75 -36.90
C ALA A 296 -26.39 -7.05 -35.82
N VAL A 297 -26.03 -6.91 -34.53
CA VAL A 297 -26.98 -7.08 -33.42
C VAL A 297 -27.82 -5.82 -33.21
N ASP A 298 -27.27 -4.64 -33.51
CA ASP A 298 -27.93 -3.34 -33.31
C ASP A 298 -29.07 -3.06 -34.30
N GLU A 299 -29.04 -3.66 -35.48
CA GLU A 299 -30.13 -3.56 -36.48
C GLU A 299 -31.46 -4.17 -35.99
N ASN A 300 -31.45 -4.93 -34.89
CA ASN A 300 -32.64 -5.48 -34.23
C ASN A 300 -33.20 -4.61 -33.07
N GLY A 301 -32.70 -3.38 -32.88
CA GLY A 301 -33.50 -2.32 -32.24
C GLY A 301 -33.10 -1.81 -30.84
N ASN A 302 -31.82 -1.65 -30.51
CA ASN A 302 -31.38 -0.97 -29.26
C ASN A 302 -30.07 -0.13 -29.38
N GLY A 303 -29.68 0.30 -30.58
CA GLY A 303 -28.28 0.63 -30.91
C GLY A 303 -27.84 2.09 -31.04
N LEU A 304 -28.31 3.03 -30.22
CA LEU A 304 -27.82 4.43 -30.31
C LEU A 304 -26.57 4.74 -29.46
N GLY A 305 -26.19 3.87 -28.51
CA GLY A 305 -25.02 4.10 -27.64
C GLY A 305 -23.70 3.43 -28.07
N LEU A 306 -23.75 2.40 -28.92
CA LEU A 306 -22.57 1.57 -29.24
C LEU A 306 -21.72 2.12 -30.39
N ALA A 307 -22.32 2.88 -31.33
CA ALA A 307 -21.59 3.52 -32.42
C ALA A 307 -20.61 4.61 -31.92
N GLU A 308 -20.99 5.34 -30.87
CA GLU A 308 -20.11 6.33 -30.22
C GLU A 308 -18.96 5.63 -29.48
N ALA A 309 -19.24 4.54 -28.76
CA ALA A 309 -18.23 3.73 -28.09
C ALA A 309 -17.24 3.06 -29.08
N ALA A 310 -17.72 2.61 -30.25
CA ALA A 310 -16.86 2.08 -31.31
C ALA A 310 -15.97 3.17 -31.94
N GLY A 311 -16.49 4.38 -32.09
CA GLY A 311 -15.72 5.55 -32.52
C GLY A 311 -14.63 5.94 -31.51
N GLU A 312 -14.94 5.93 -30.22
CA GLU A 312 -13.97 6.19 -29.15
C GLU A 312 -12.91 5.08 -29.06
N ALA A 313 -13.29 3.80 -29.16
CA ALA A 313 -12.36 2.68 -29.16
C ALA A 313 -11.42 2.72 -30.38
N ALA A 314 -11.92 3.09 -31.56
CA ALA A 314 -11.12 3.26 -32.77
C ALA A 314 -10.17 4.46 -32.68
N ALA A 315 -10.61 5.58 -32.09
CA ALA A 315 -9.78 6.76 -31.85
C ALA A 315 -8.67 6.50 -30.82
N MET A 316 -8.93 5.69 -29.79
CA MET A 316 -7.92 5.28 -28.80
C MET A 316 -6.95 4.24 -29.37
N ALA A 317 -7.38 3.31 -30.24
CA ALA A 317 -6.46 2.43 -30.94
C ALA A 317 -5.50 3.18 -31.90
N ALA A 318 -5.86 4.41 -32.28
CA ALA A 318 -5.02 5.32 -33.06
C ALA A 318 -4.14 6.27 -32.20
N GLY A 319 -4.31 6.28 -30.86
CA GLY A 319 -3.64 7.21 -29.94
C GLY A 319 -2.95 6.51 -28.76
N THR A 320 -1.68 6.82 -28.53
CA THR A 320 -0.71 6.16 -27.63
C THR A 320 -0.98 6.25 -26.11
N ASP A 321 -2.22 6.43 -25.64
CA ASP A 321 -2.47 6.65 -24.21
C ASP A 321 -3.17 5.46 -23.51
N VAL A 322 -2.33 4.55 -23.03
CA VAL A 322 -2.70 3.35 -22.24
C VAL A 322 -3.47 3.71 -20.96
N LEU A 323 -3.39 4.96 -20.47
CA LEU A 323 -4.10 5.42 -19.26
C LEU A 323 -5.60 5.63 -19.47
N ALA A 324 -6.06 5.82 -20.72
CA ALA A 324 -7.48 6.01 -21.02
C ALA A 324 -8.33 4.77 -20.71
N TRP A 325 -7.75 3.57 -20.84
CA TRP A 325 -8.44 2.30 -20.63
C TRP A 325 -8.87 2.05 -19.18
N GLN A 326 -8.14 2.58 -18.19
CA GLN A 326 -8.52 2.43 -16.77
C GLN A 326 -9.72 3.31 -16.35
N GLY A 327 -10.05 4.35 -17.13
CA GLY A 327 -11.15 5.27 -16.83
C GLY A 327 -12.54 4.70 -17.17
N LEU A 328 -12.63 3.86 -18.21
CA LEU A 328 -13.91 3.31 -18.71
C LEU A 328 -14.52 2.27 -17.77
N GLY A 329 -13.69 1.45 -17.11
CA GLY A 329 -14.17 0.50 -16.10
C GLY A 329 -14.90 1.16 -14.92
N ARG A 330 -14.62 2.43 -14.62
CA ARG A 330 -15.32 3.18 -13.55
C ARG A 330 -16.59 3.89 -14.02
N ARG A 331 -16.68 4.27 -15.30
CA ARG A 331 -17.88 4.96 -15.84
C ARG A 331 -19.05 3.99 -16.07
N PHE A 332 -18.78 2.74 -16.43
CA PHE A 332 -19.84 1.75 -16.64
C PHE A 332 -20.45 1.19 -15.34
N VAL A 333 -19.73 1.19 -14.21
CA VAL A 333 -20.27 0.75 -12.91
C VAL A 333 -21.17 1.80 -12.26
N ALA A 334 -21.00 3.09 -12.59
CA ALA A 334 -21.81 4.19 -12.05
C ALA A 334 -23.14 4.43 -12.79
N GLY A 335 -23.43 3.68 -13.86
CA GLY A 335 -24.61 3.88 -14.72
C GLY A 335 -25.80 2.96 -14.46
N ASN A 336 -25.72 2.04 -13.50
CA ASN A 336 -26.87 1.25 -13.04
C ASN A 336 -27.22 1.64 -11.60
N GLY A 337 -27.83 2.81 -11.47
CA GLY A 337 -28.47 3.34 -10.27
C GLY A 337 -29.56 4.33 -10.69
#